data_AF-A0A6A6SWV0-F1
#
_entry.id   AF-A0A6A6SWV0-F1
#
_cell.length_a   1.000
_cell.length_b   1.000
_cell.length_c   1.000
_cell.angle_alpha   90.00
_cell.angle_beta   90.00
_cell.angle_gamma   90.00
#
_symmetry.space_group_name_H-M   'P 1'
#
loop_
_entity.id
_entity.type
_entity.pdbx_description
1 polymer ?
#
loop_
_entity_poly.entity_id
_entity_poly.type
_entity_poly.pdbx_seq_one_letter_code
_entity_poly.pdbx_strand_id
1 'polypeptide(L)'
;MFIDTSLNTVPTVLANLHQSFHEAAVRCFEYVRGLSRIMPTHSQLLIKTVDSIIALAYVMLQRRTRSRARQNVESVRSVISRRQVQWLACKAFDVVFQRRQTQHRVLLGWIGRSLAAVRPTGSAETCMLEDAIAWRTGRAGAGPAAEAMGSKTSTIVAR
;
A
#
# COMPACT_ATOMS: atom_id res chain seq x y z
N MET A 1 7.56 -9.43 3.00
CA MET A 1 8.82 -9.04 2.34
C MET A 1 8.49 -8.39 0.99
N PHE A 2 7.89 -7.18 1.01
CA PHE A 2 7.26 -6.53 -0.18
C PHE A 2 7.55 -5.01 -0.29
N ILE A 3 8.26 -4.42 0.69
CA ILE A 3 8.56 -2.97 0.76
C ILE A 3 10.04 -2.71 0.42
N ASP A 4 10.68 -3.64 -0.30
CA ASP A 4 12.09 -3.49 -0.70
C ASP A 4 12.19 -2.55 -1.89
N THR A 5 12.48 -1.29 -1.58
CA THR A 5 12.91 -0.23 -2.50
C THR A 5 14.28 -0.52 -3.15
N SER A 6 14.85 -1.71 -2.91
CA SER A 6 16.13 -2.15 -3.46
C SER A 6 16.03 -2.73 -4.87
N LEU A 7 14.87 -3.26 -5.24
CA LEU A 7 14.58 -3.93 -6.50
C LEU A 7 13.33 -3.36 -7.20
N ASN A 8 12.68 -2.35 -6.61
CA ASN A 8 11.38 -1.85 -7.03
C ASN A 8 11.40 -0.34 -7.22
N THR A 9 10.83 0.14 -8.33
CA THR A 9 10.60 1.57 -8.60
C THR A 9 9.62 2.17 -7.59
N VAL A 10 9.63 3.50 -7.44
CA VAL A 10 8.73 4.23 -6.50
C VAL A 10 7.25 3.83 -6.70
N PRO A 11 6.70 3.74 -7.92
CA PRO A 11 5.32 3.29 -8.13
C PRO A 11 5.05 1.89 -7.58
N THR A 12 5.97 0.95 -7.77
CA THR A 12 5.84 -0.42 -7.27
C THR A 12 5.87 -0.47 -5.75
N VAL A 13 6.68 0.38 -5.10
CA VAL A 13 6.72 0.50 -3.64
C VAL A 13 5.40 1.06 -3.09
N LEU A 14 4.85 2.09 -3.74
CA LEU A 14 3.54 2.65 -3.36
C LEU A 14 2.41 1.62 -3.54
N ALA A 15 2.42 0.86 -4.63
CA ALA A 15 1.43 -0.19 -4.88
C ALA A 15 1.52 -1.33 -3.84
N ASN A 16 2.74 -1.77 -3.51
CA ASN A 16 2.97 -2.78 -2.49
C ASN A 16 2.57 -2.30 -1.09
N LEU A 17 2.80 -1.01 -0.81
CA LEU A 17 2.41 -0.37 0.44
C LEU A 17 0.89 -0.29 0.57
N HIS A 18 0.20 0.17 -0.47
CA HIS A 18 -1.26 0.20 -0.53
C HIS A 18 -1.86 -1.19 -0.31
N GLN A 19 -1.33 -2.21 -0.99
CA GLN A 19 -1.77 -3.60 -0.82
C GLN A 19 -1.57 -4.09 0.62
N SER A 20 -0.41 -3.79 1.22
CA SER A 20 -0.12 -4.17 2.61
C SER A 20 -1.12 -3.51 3.57
N PHE A 21 -1.51 -2.25 3.32
CA PHE A 21 -2.55 -1.58 4.09
C PHE A 21 -3.93 -2.19 3.86
N HIS A 22 -4.27 -2.56 2.63
CA HIS A 22 -5.54 -3.23 2.33
C HIS A 22 -5.65 -4.57 3.07
N GLU A 23 -4.60 -5.40 3.03
CA GLU A 23 -4.57 -6.66 3.79
C GLU A 23 -4.65 -6.43 5.30
N ALA A 24 -3.96 -5.41 5.82
CA ALA A 24 -4.07 -5.03 7.23
C ALA A 24 -5.49 -4.57 7.58
N ALA A 25 -6.16 -3.83 6.69
CA ALA A 25 -7.53 -3.37 6.85
C ALA A 25 -8.51 -4.56 6.85
N VAL A 26 -8.35 -5.52 5.93
CA VAL A 26 -9.17 -6.76 5.91
C VAL A 26 -9.00 -7.55 7.20
N ARG A 27 -7.76 -7.78 7.66
CA ARG A 27 -7.50 -8.48 8.93
C ARG A 27 -8.10 -7.74 10.12
N CYS A 28 -7.95 -6.40 10.15
CA CYS A 28 -8.53 -5.56 11.19
C CYS A 28 -10.07 -5.65 11.19
N PHE A 29 -10.69 -5.61 10.02
CA PHE A 29 -12.14 -5.74 9.86
C PHE A 29 -12.64 -7.10 10.37
N GLU A 30 -11.98 -8.21 9.97
CA GLU A 30 -12.35 -9.55 10.44
C GLU A 30 -12.15 -9.72 11.94
N TYR A 31 -11.08 -9.15 12.50
CA TYR A 31 -10.84 -9.15 13.94
C TYR A 31 -11.93 -8.39 14.70
N VAL A 32 -12.28 -7.20 14.23
CA VAL A 32 -13.38 -6.38 14.79
C VAL A 32 -14.71 -7.11 14.71
N ARG A 33 -14.98 -7.78 13.59
CA ARG A 33 -16.20 -8.57 13.38
C ARG A 33 -16.29 -9.76 14.32
N GLY A 34 -15.18 -10.45 14.57
CA GLY A 34 -15.11 -11.51 15.57
C GLY A 34 -15.30 -10.96 16.98
N LEU A 35 -14.58 -9.89 17.31
CA LEU A 35 -14.59 -9.28 18.64
C LEU A 35 -15.94 -8.66 18.99
N SER A 36 -16.65 -8.06 18.02
CA SER A 36 -17.98 -7.47 18.22
C SER A 36 -19.05 -8.46 18.66
N ARG A 37 -18.80 -9.77 18.47
CA ARG A 37 -19.69 -10.84 18.97
C ARG A 37 -19.52 -11.08 20.47
N ILE A 38 -18.38 -10.65 21.03
CA ILE A 38 -17.98 -10.90 22.42
C ILE A 38 -18.05 -9.59 23.22
N MET A 39 -17.56 -8.49 22.66
CA MET A 39 -17.56 -7.16 23.30
C MET A 39 -17.77 -6.02 22.28
N PRO A 40 -18.41 -4.91 22.68
CA PRO A 40 -18.54 -3.73 21.83
C PRO A 40 -17.16 -3.15 21.45
N THR A 41 -16.91 -2.98 20.16
CA THR A 41 -15.65 -2.40 19.68
C THR A 41 -15.72 -0.88 19.66
N HIS A 42 -14.91 -0.21 20.49
CA HIS A 42 -14.84 1.25 20.52
C HIS A 42 -14.16 1.79 19.26
N SER A 43 -14.85 2.67 18.52
CA SER A 43 -14.32 3.26 17.29
C SER A 43 -13.03 4.06 17.50
N GLN A 44 -12.79 4.59 18.71
CA GLN A 44 -11.55 5.26 19.06
C GLN A 44 -10.34 4.32 19.05
N LEU A 45 -10.50 3.07 19.48
CA LEU A 45 -9.44 2.07 19.42
C LEU A 45 -9.05 1.81 17.96
N LEU A 46 -10.05 1.69 17.07
CA LEU A 46 -9.79 1.50 15.65
C LEU A 46 -9.07 2.67 15.01
N ILE A 47 -9.48 3.90 15.32
CA ILE A 47 -8.78 5.10 14.84
C ILE A 47 -7.32 5.09 15.29
N LYS A 48 -7.05 4.82 16.58
CA LYS A 48 -5.69 4.72 17.12
C LYS A 48 -4.88 3.62 16.44
N THR A 49 -5.49 2.47 16.17
CA THR A 49 -4.84 1.36 15.46
C THR A 49 -4.45 1.75 14.04
N VAL A 50 -5.35 2.40 13.29
CA VAL A 50 -5.06 2.89 11.93
C VAL A 50 -3.92 3.90 11.95
N ASP A 51 -3.97 4.89 12.85
CA ASP A 51 -2.90 5.89 12.99
C ASP A 51 -1.55 5.26 13.36
N SER A 52 -1.56 4.27 14.26
CA SER A 52 -0.35 3.54 14.66
C SER A 52 0.24 2.72 13.51
N ILE A 53 -0.61 2.08 12.69
CA ILE A 53 -0.17 1.34 11.49
C ILE A 53 0.47 2.30 10.48
N ILE A 54 -0.12 3.48 10.26
CA ILE A 54 0.43 4.52 9.38
C ILE A 54 1.79 5.01 9.90
N ALA A 55 1.88 5.32 11.19
CA ALA A 55 3.11 5.77 11.83
C ALA A 55 4.21 4.70 11.75
N LEU A 56 3.89 3.44 12.03
CA LEU A 56 4.82 2.32 11.92
C LEU A 56 5.32 2.15 10.48
N ALA A 57 4.43 2.17 9.50
CA ALA A 57 4.80 2.05 8.09
C ALA A 57 5.74 3.19 7.66
N TYR A 58 5.47 4.42 8.09
CA TYR A 58 6.34 5.57 7.83
C TYR A 58 7.72 5.41 8.48
N VAL A 59 7.79 4.98 9.74
CA VAL A 59 9.06 4.72 10.44
C VAL A 59 9.83 3.60 9.76
N MET A 60 9.17 2.52 9.33
CA MET A 60 9.80 1.43 8.60
C MET A 60 10.39 1.91 7.27
N LEU A 61 9.68 2.77 6.56
CA LEU A 61 10.16 3.37 5.31
C LEU A 61 11.38 4.27 5.57
N GLN A 62 11.31 5.14 6.59
CA GLN A 62 12.39 6.06 6.94
C GLN A 62 13.65 5.33 7.46
N ARG A 63 13.49 4.26 8.25
CA ARG A 63 14.61 3.42 8.72
C ARG A 63 15.35 2.81 7.53
N ARG A 64 14.63 2.33 6.52
CA ARG A 64 15.22 1.76 5.29
C ARG A 64 15.96 2.83 4.47
N THR A 65 15.40 4.04 4.36
CA THR A 65 16.09 5.18 3.71
C THR A 65 17.41 5.52 4.42
N ARG A 66 17.41 5.56 5.76
CA ARG A 66 18.60 5.85 6.57
C ARG A 66 19.67 4.77 6.49
N SER A 67 19.30 3.50 6.50
CA SER A 67 20.25 2.39 6.32
C SER A 67 20.95 2.44 4.95
N ARG A 68 20.30 2.98 3.92
CA ARG A 68 20.85 3.10 2.56
C ARG A 68 21.67 4.36 2.31
N ALA A 69 21.38 5.46 3.00
CA ALA A 69 22.27 6.63 3.00
C ALA A 69 23.68 6.27 3.48
N ARG A 70 23.81 5.22 4.32
CA ARG A 70 25.11 4.67 4.74
C ARG A 70 25.81 3.80 3.68
N GLN A 71 25.13 3.45 2.58
CA GLN A 71 25.63 2.57 1.51
C GLN A 71 25.90 3.33 0.19
N ASN A 72 25.97 4.67 0.20
CA ASN A 72 26.25 5.50 -0.99
C ASN A 72 25.33 5.26 -2.21
N VAL A 73 24.11 4.77 -2.02
CA VAL A 73 23.10 4.69 -3.07
C VAL A 73 22.30 6.00 -3.05
N GLU A 74 22.83 7.03 -3.70
CA GLU A 74 22.35 8.42 -3.72
C GLU A 74 20.93 8.59 -4.32
N SER A 75 20.35 7.58 -4.97
CA SER A 75 19.13 7.74 -5.79
C SER A 75 17.79 7.47 -5.10
N VAL A 76 17.76 7.02 -3.84
CA VAL A 76 16.49 6.73 -3.12
C VAL A 76 16.31 7.64 -1.90
N ARG A 77 16.78 8.88 -2.01
CA ARG A 77 16.43 9.92 -1.04
C ARG A 77 14.96 10.33 -1.25
N SER A 78 14.14 9.97 -0.26
CA SER A 78 12.96 10.74 0.17
C SER A 78 11.88 11.13 -0.84
N VAL A 79 11.50 10.27 -1.79
CA VAL A 79 10.33 10.57 -2.65
C VAL A 79 9.01 10.37 -1.91
N ILE A 80 8.95 9.43 -0.95
CA ILE A 80 7.70 9.05 -0.31
C ILE A 80 7.47 9.85 0.99
N SER A 81 6.50 10.76 0.96
CA SER A 81 6.16 11.61 2.11
C SER A 81 5.21 10.90 3.09
N ARG A 82 5.19 11.32 4.37
CA ARG A 82 4.19 10.81 5.34
C ARG A 82 2.76 11.03 4.85
N ARG A 83 2.53 12.12 4.11
CA ARG A 83 1.24 12.44 3.51
C ARG A 83 0.80 11.37 2.51
N GLN A 84 1.68 10.97 1.59
CA GLN A 84 1.40 9.90 0.63
C GLN A 84 1.10 8.56 1.32
N VAL A 85 1.87 8.20 2.35
CA VAL A 85 1.63 6.99 3.16
C VAL A 85 0.26 7.03 3.82
N GLN A 86 -0.09 8.16 4.45
CA GLN A 86 -1.37 8.35 5.11
C GLN A 86 -2.53 8.31 4.11
N TRP A 87 -2.39 8.94 2.96
CA TRP A 87 -3.42 8.93 1.91
C TRP A 87 -3.69 7.52 1.39
N LEU A 88 -2.64 6.73 1.09
CA LEU A 88 -2.77 5.34 0.65
C LEU A 88 -3.42 4.46 1.72
N ALA A 89 -3.01 4.60 2.98
CA ALA A 89 -3.60 3.85 4.07
C ALA A 89 -5.08 4.19 4.24
N CYS A 90 -5.43 5.48 4.27
CA CYS A 90 -6.80 5.93 4.42
C CYS A 90 -7.70 5.41 3.27
N LYS A 91 -7.25 5.44 2.01
CA LYS A 91 -7.99 4.87 0.86
C LYS A 91 -8.19 3.36 1.01
N ALA A 92 -7.14 2.62 1.41
CA ALA A 92 -7.23 1.17 1.61
C ALA A 92 -8.23 0.80 2.74
N PHE A 93 -8.19 1.52 3.86
CA PHE A 93 -9.11 1.31 4.98
C PHE A 93 -10.53 1.74 4.64
N ASP A 94 -10.72 2.81 3.87
CA ASP A 94 -12.04 3.27 3.40
C ASP A 94 -12.76 2.16 2.62
N VAL A 95 -12.11 1.60 1.60
CA VAL A 95 -12.67 0.54 0.74
C VAL A 95 -13.12 -0.70 1.54
N VAL A 96 -12.37 -1.08 2.57
CA VAL A 96 -12.70 -2.25 3.39
C VAL A 96 -13.85 -1.95 4.36
N PHE A 97 -13.80 -0.82 5.06
CA PHE A 97 -14.77 -0.50 6.11
C PHE A 97 -16.09 0.09 5.58
N GLN A 98 -16.12 0.58 4.34
CA GLN A 98 -17.37 1.00 3.67
C GLN A 98 -18.38 -0.15 3.54
N ARG A 99 -17.93 -1.40 3.45
CA ARG A 99 -18.80 -2.60 3.36
C ARG A 99 -19.78 -2.72 4.52
N ARG A 100 -19.50 -2.10 5.68
CA ARG A 100 -20.40 -1.99 6.85
C ARG A 100 -20.42 -0.57 7.41
N GLN A 101 -20.65 0.41 6.52
CA GLN A 101 -20.64 1.83 6.86
C GLN A 101 -21.47 2.19 8.10
N THR A 102 -22.63 1.57 8.28
CA THR A 102 -23.55 1.87 9.41
C THR A 102 -22.96 1.55 10.78
N GLN A 103 -22.07 0.56 10.88
CA GLN A 103 -21.41 0.17 12.14
C GLN A 103 -20.10 0.93 12.41
N HIS A 104 -19.51 1.54 11.38
CA HIS A 104 -18.19 2.18 11.46
C HIS A 104 -18.21 3.67 11.11
N ARG A 105 -19.35 4.35 11.27
CA ARG A 105 -19.54 5.76 10.91
C ARG A 105 -18.49 6.70 11.49
N VAL A 106 -18.10 6.50 12.75
CA VAL A 106 -17.10 7.34 13.43
C VAL A 106 -15.72 7.17 12.79
N LEU A 107 -15.34 5.93 12.46
CA LEU A 107 -14.07 5.63 11.78
C LEU A 107 -14.07 6.20 10.36
N LEU A 108 -15.13 5.97 9.58
CA LEU A 108 -15.24 6.47 8.22
C LEU A 108 -15.28 8.01 8.16
N GLY A 109 -15.93 8.66 9.13
CA GLY A 109 -15.88 10.10 9.28
C GLY A 109 -14.47 10.63 9.58
N TRP A 110 -13.70 9.92 10.41
CA TRP A 110 -12.29 10.26 10.64
C TRP A 110 -11.41 10.02 9.41
N ILE A 111 -11.62 8.91 8.69
CA ILE A 111 -10.92 8.61 7.43
C ILE A 111 -11.20 9.71 6.39
N GLY A 112 -12.46 10.11 6.22
CA GLY A 112 -12.84 11.19 5.30
C GLY A 112 -12.16 12.53 5.63
N ARG A 113 -12.13 12.92 6.91
CA ARG A 113 -11.39 14.12 7.36
C ARG A 113 -9.88 13.99 7.11
N SER A 114 -9.33 12.80 7.35
CA SER A 114 -7.91 12.54 7.13
C SER A 114 -7.54 12.61 5.63
N LEU A 115 -8.39 12.09 4.74
CA LEU A 115 -8.21 12.21 3.30
C LEU A 115 -8.30 13.67 2.83
N ALA A 116 -9.22 14.46 3.40
CA ALA A 116 -9.33 15.88 3.09
C ALA A 116 -8.09 16.67 3.54
N ALA A 117 -7.56 16.37 4.73
CA ALA A 117 -6.37 17.03 5.28
C ALA A 117 -5.08 16.68 4.53
N VAL A 118 -5.04 15.50 3.90
CA VAL A 118 -3.84 14.96 3.22
C VAL A 118 -4.04 14.88 1.71
N ARG A 119 -4.93 15.72 1.16
CA ARG A 119 -5.19 15.75 -0.27
C ARG A 119 -3.89 16.06 -1.03
N PRO A 120 -3.48 15.23 -2.02
CA PRO A 120 -2.31 15.51 -2.84
C PRO A 120 -2.51 16.85 -3.57
N THR A 121 -1.47 17.68 -3.58
CA THR A 121 -1.59 19.07 -4.08
C THR A 121 -1.24 19.14 -5.58
N GLY A 122 -0.46 18.19 -6.09
CA GLY A 122 -0.09 18.11 -7.51
C GLY A 122 -0.93 17.10 -8.30
N SER A 123 -1.28 17.43 -9.55
CA SER A 123 -1.97 16.51 -10.47
C SER A 123 -1.11 15.27 -10.78
N ALA A 124 0.20 15.45 -10.98
CA ALA A 124 1.14 14.34 -11.18
C ALA A 124 1.27 13.43 -9.95
N GLU A 125 1.30 14.01 -8.75
CA GLU A 125 1.33 13.26 -7.49
C GLU A 125 0.03 12.45 -7.30
N THR A 126 -1.11 13.07 -7.61
CA THR A 126 -2.41 12.40 -7.57
C THR A 126 -2.47 11.23 -8.56
N CYS A 127 -2.00 11.45 -9.79
CA CYS A 127 -1.94 10.41 -10.82
C CYS A 127 -1.10 9.21 -10.35
N MET A 128 0.12 9.45 -9.84
CA MET A 128 0.98 8.38 -9.34
C MET A 128 0.35 7.59 -8.19
N LEU A 129 -0.36 8.25 -7.29
CA LEU A 129 -1.02 7.59 -6.16
C LEU A 129 -2.25 6.79 -6.57
N GLU A 130 -3.08 7.31 -7.47
CA GLU A 130 -4.24 6.58 -8.01
C GLU A 130 -3.77 5.41 -8.90
N ASP A 131 -2.71 5.59 -9.70
CA ASP A 131 -2.09 4.50 -10.47
C ASP A 131 -1.57 3.39 -9.55
N ALA A 132 -0.97 3.72 -8.42
CA ALA A 132 -0.51 2.75 -7.43
C ALA A 132 -1.66 1.93 -6.82
N ILE A 133 -2.86 2.51 -6.70
CA ILE A 133 -4.07 1.80 -6.30
C ILE A 133 -4.53 0.87 -7.42
N ALA A 134 -4.54 1.35 -8.67
CA ALA A 134 -5.02 0.61 -9.85
C ALA A 134 -4.09 -0.52 -10.31
N TRP A 135 -2.79 -0.44 -10.01
CA TRP A 135 -1.72 -1.29 -10.57
C TRP A 135 -1.92 -2.80 -10.33
N ARG A 136 -2.64 -3.19 -9.26
CA ARG A 136 -2.89 -4.61 -8.95
C ARG A 136 -4.33 -5.08 -9.14
N THR A 137 -5.32 -4.18 -9.17
CA THR A 137 -6.70 -4.53 -9.56
C THR A 137 -6.77 -5.06 -11.00
N GLY A 138 -5.88 -4.62 -11.90
CA GLY A 138 -5.77 -5.13 -13.27
C GLY A 138 -4.93 -6.40 -13.45
N ARG A 139 -3.97 -6.68 -12.55
CA ARG A 139 -3.07 -7.84 -12.70
C ARG A 139 -3.69 -9.18 -12.25
N ALA A 140 -4.86 -9.13 -11.60
CA ALA A 140 -5.67 -10.32 -11.32
C ALA A 140 -6.27 -10.97 -12.60
N GLY A 141 -6.12 -10.34 -13.77
CA GLY A 141 -6.53 -10.90 -15.07
C GLY A 141 -5.39 -11.36 -16.00
N ALA A 142 -4.12 -11.21 -15.60
CA ALA A 142 -2.98 -11.59 -16.43
C ALA A 142 -1.93 -12.32 -15.58
N GLY A 143 -2.18 -13.62 -15.36
CA GLY A 143 -1.15 -14.55 -14.91
C GLY A 143 -0.05 -14.70 -15.97
N PRO A 144 1.20 -14.98 -15.58
CA PRO A 144 2.31 -15.12 -16.52
C PRO A 144 2.18 -16.44 -17.29
N ALA A 145 1.51 -16.38 -18.44
CA ALA A 145 1.68 -17.37 -19.49
C ALA A 145 2.62 -16.77 -20.54
N ALA A 146 3.88 -17.23 -20.53
CA ALA A 146 4.83 -17.27 -21.66
C ALA A 146 6.27 -17.05 -21.17
N GLU A 147 6.84 -18.05 -20.51
CA GLU A 147 8.28 -18.26 -20.58
C GLU A 147 8.57 -19.77 -20.62
N ALA A 148 8.13 -20.39 -21.72
CA ALA A 148 8.53 -21.74 -22.10
C ALA A 148 8.61 -21.79 -23.63
N MET A 149 9.69 -21.26 -24.19
CA MET A 149 10.16 -21.64 -25.52
C MET A 149 11.69 -21.57 -25.55
N GLY A 150 12.29 -22.56 -24.90
CA GLY A 150 13.63 -23.01 -25.26
C GLY A 150 13.54 -23.89 -26.50
N SER A 151 13.56 -23.28 -27.69
CA SER A 151 13.95 -23.97 -28.93
C SER A 151 15.22 -23.32 -29.42
N LYS A 152 16.36 -23.93 -29.05
CA LYS A 152 17.64 -23.65 -29.68
C LYS A 152 17.64 -24.29 -31.06
N THR A 153 17.38 -23.50 -32.09
CA THR A 153 17.82 -23.78 -33.46
C THR A 153 19.07 -22.93 -33.71
N SER A 154 20.25 -23.55 -33.59
CA SER A 154 21.47 -23.00 -34.17
C SER A 154 21.99 -23.98 -35.22
N THR A 155 21.59 -23.68 -36.44
CA THR A 155 22.33 -23.94 -37.68
C THR A 155 23.74 -23.37 -37.55
N ILE A 156 24.78 -24.19 -37.74
CA ILE A 156 26.09 -23.73 -38.21
C ILE A 156 26.54 -24.64 -39.36
N VAL A 157 27.01 -23.95 -40.39
CA VAL A 157 27.34 -24.33 -41.75
C VAL A 157 28.82 -24.74 -41.88
N ALA A 158 29.09 -25.61 -42.87
CA ALA A 158 30.33 -25.85 -43.61
C ALA A 158 31.57 -26.39 -42.87
N ARG A 159 32.10 -27.52 -43.35
CA ARG A 159 33.02 -27.54 -44.50
C ARG A 159 33.15 -28.93 -45.10
#